data_AF-Q8L7J9-F1
#
_entry.id   AF-Q8L7J9-F1
#
_cell.length_a   1.000
_cell.length_b   1.000
_cell.length_c   1.000
_cell.angle_alpha   90.00
_cell.angle_beta   90.00
_cell.angle_gamma   90.00
#
_symmetry.space_group_name_H-M   'P 1'
#
loop_
_entity.id
_entity.type
_entity.pdbx_description
1 polymer ?
#
loop_
_entity_poly.entity_id
_entity_poly.type
_entity_poly.pdbx_seq_one_letter_code
_entity_poly.pdbx_strand_id
1 'polypeptide(L)'
;DRRAAAGKVTKFCRILSPQLAIQHILPCVKELSSDSSQHVRSALASVIMGMAPVLGKDATIEQLLPIFLSLLKDEFPDVRLNIISKLDQVNQVIGIDLLSQSLLPAIVELAEDRHWRVRLAIIEYIPLLASQLGVGFFDDKLGALCMQWLEDKVYSIREAAANNLKRLAEEFGPEWAMQHIIPQVLEKINNPHYLYRMTILQAISFLAPVMGAEITCQKLLPVVINSSKDRVPNIKFNVAKVLQSLVPILDQSVVEKTVKPCLVELSEDPDVDVRYYANQALQACDQIMMSS
;
A
#
# COMPACT_ATOMS: atom_id res chain seq x y z
N ASP A 1 -33.90 16.78 6.26
CA ASP A 1 -33.14 15.90 5.35
C ASP A 1 -32.25 14.97 6.17
N ARG A 2 -32.43 13.64 6.03
CA ARG A 2 -31.72 12.61 6.81
C ARG A 2 -30.22 12.58 6.53
N ARG A 3 -29.81 12.85 5.30
CA ARG A 3 -28.38 12.90 4.92
C ARG A 3 -27.67 14.04 5.64
N ALA A 4 -28.28 15.23 5.61
CA ALA A 4 -27.75 16.40 6.30
C ALA A 4 -27.66 16.16 7.82
N ALA A 5 -28.66 15.51 8.43
CA ALA A 5 -28.64 15.15 9.84
C ALA A 5 -27.50 14.17 10.17
N ALA A 6 -27.36 13.09 9.39
CA ALA A 6 -26.29 12.10 9.55
C ALA A 6 -24.89 12.74 9.51
N GLY A 7 -24.65 13.64 8.55
CA GLY A 7 -23.38 14.37 8.44
C GLY A 7 -23.11 15.40 9.56
N LYS A 8 -24.06 15.66 10.46
CA LYS A 8 -23.90 16.59 11.59
C LYS A 8 -23.92 15.89 12.96
N VAL A 9 -24.14 14.58 13.01
CA VAL A 9 -24.36 13.84 14.27
C VAL A 9 -23.22 14.04 15.27
N THR A 10 -21.98 14.04 14.79
CA THR A 10 -20.79 14.29 15.63
C THR A 10 -20.76 15.69 16.24
N LYS A 11 -21.15 16.71 15.48
CA LYS A 11 -21.18 18.09 15.98
C LYS A 11 -22.24 18.24 17.07
N PHE A 12 -23.39 17.61 16.88
CA PHE A 12 -24.46 17.64 17.87
C PHE A 12 -24.09 16.84 19.13
N CYS A 13 -23.50 15.65 18.96
CA CYS A 13 -23.03 14.79 20.04
C CYS A 13 -22.08 15.55 20.99
N ARG A 14 -21.16 16.36 20.45
CA ARG A 14 -20.19 17.16 21.24
C ARG A 14 -20.82 18.24 22.13
N ILE A 15 -22.08 18.60 21.92
CA ILE A 15 -22.79 19.61 22.72
C ILE A 15 -23.55 18.93 23.88
N LEU A 16 -23.75 17.62 23.81
CA LEU A 16 -24.49 16.84 24.80
C LEU A 16 -23.55 16.24 25.85
N SER A 17 -24.13 15.88 27.00
CA SER A 17 -23.44 15.01 27.95
C SER A 17 -23.33 13.57 27.38
N PRO A 18 -22.32 12.80 27.79
CA PRO A 18 -22.15 11.41 27.35
C PRO A 18 -23.42 10.56 27.55
N GLN A 19 -24.11 10.73 28.68
CA GLN A 19 -25.34 9.98 29.00
C GLN A 19 -26.45 10.29 28.00
N LEU A 20 -26.68 11.56 27.67
CA LEU A 20 -27.70 11.96 26.69
C LEU A 20 -27.34 11.48 25.28
N ALA A 21 -26.05 11.53 24.91
CA ALA A 21 -25.57 11.02 23.63
C ALA A 21 -25.84 9.51 23.48
N ILE A 22 -25.52 8.71 24.51
CA ILE A 22 -25.77 7.27 24.52
C ILE A 22 -27.27 6.98 24.47
N GLN A 23 -28.08 7.67 25.28
CA GLN A 23 -29.50 7.38 25.41
C GLN A 23 -30.32 7.80 24.19
N HIS A 24 -30.00 8.93 23.57
CA HIS A 24 -30.85 9.53 22.53
C HIS A 24 -30.22 9.58 21.15
N ILE A 25 -28.90 9.73 21.03
CA ILE A 25 -28.25 9.89 19.71
C ILE A 25 -27.82 8.54 19.14
N LEU A 26 -27.28 7.67 19.98
CA LEU A 26 -26.73 6.38 19.54
C LEU A 26 -27.78 5.43 18.93
N PRO A 27 -29.03 5.36 19.43
CA PRO A 27 -30.10 4.60 18.76
C PRO A 27 -30.39 5.13 17.35
N CYS A 28 -30.45 6.46 17.19
CA CYS A 28 -30.65 7.07 15.87
C CYS A 28 -29.45 6.81 14.94
N VAL A 29 -28.22 6.83 15.45
CA VAL A 29 -27.02 6.47 14.67
C VAL A 29 -27.10 5.02 14.20
N LYS A 30 -27.55 4.11 15.06
CA LYS A 30 -27.76 2.70 14.69
C LYS A 30 -28.80 2.56 13.58
N GLU A 31 -29.93 3.26 13.66
CA GLU A 31 -30.93 3.28 12.57
C GLU A 31 -30.38 3.87 11.27
N LEU A 32 -29.63 4.98 11.36
CA LEU A 32 -29.03 5.62 10.19
C LEU A 32 -27.94 4.76 9.53
N SER A 33 -27.29 3.86 10.29
CA SER A 33 -26.29 2.94 9.77
C SER A 33 -26.87 1.85 8.87
N SER A 34 -28.17 1.57 8.98
CA SER A 34 -28.90 0.63 8.13
C SER A 34 -29.94 1.32 7.24
N ASP A 35 -29.80 2.64 7.03
CA ASP A 35 -30.71 3.41 6.18
C ASP A 35 -30.74 2.87 4.75
N SER A 36 -31.91 2.86 4.11
CA SER A 36 -32.05 2.41 2.71
C SER A 36 -31.23 3.25 1.73
N SER A 37 -30.92 4.51 2.05
CA SER A 37 -30.13 5.39 1.20
C SER A 37 -28.62 5.28 1.49
N GLN A 38 -27.85 4.83 0.49
CA GLN A 38 -26.39 4.82 0.54
C GLN A 38 -25.78 6.19 0.88
N HIS A 39 -26.42 7.30 0.47
CA HIS A 39 -25.91 8.64 0.74
C HIS A 39 -26.06 9.05 2.21
N VAL A 40 -27.08 8.52 2.90
CA VAL A 40 -27.26 8.73 4.35
C VAL A 40 -26.19 7.94 5.09
N ARG A 41 -26.03 6.65 4.76
CA ARG A 41 -25.00 5.79 5.38
C ARG A 41 -23.59 6.31 5.13
N SER A 42 -23.29 6.77 3.91
CA SER A 42 -22.01 7.39 3.56
C SER A 42 -21.77 8.69 4.33
N ALA A 43 -22.79 9.55 4.48
CA ALA A 43 -22.69 10.76 5.29
C ALA A 43 -22.41 10.44 6.76
N LEU A 44 -23.07 9.43 7.34
CA LEU A 44 -22.80 8.97 8.70
C LEU A 44 -21.36 8.44 8.83
N ALA A 45 -20.96 7.54 7.94
CA ALA A 45 -19.63 6.93 7.93
C ALA A 45 -18.50 7.96 7.94
N SER A 46 -18.69 9.09 7.24
CA SER A 46 -17.68 10.15 7.17
C SER A 46 -17.39 10.85 8.50
N VAL A 47 -18.31 10.76 9.48
CA VAL A 47 -18.22 11.50 10.76
C VAL A 47 -18.30 10.63 12.01
N ILE A 48 -18.77 9.38 11.90
CA ILE A 48 -19.18 8.52 13.05
C ILE A 48 -18.13 8.43 14.16
N MET A 49 -16.84 8.29 13.81
CA MET A 49 -15.77 8.15 14.80
C MET A 49 -15.48 9.42 15.60
N GLY A 50 -15.95 10.58 15.15
CA GLY A 50 -15.86 11.81 15.94
C GLY A 50 -16.75 11.81 17.19
N MET A 51 -17.63 10.82 17.37
CA MET A 51 -18.41 10.60 18.58
C MET A 51 -17.61 9.89 19.69
N ALA A 52 -16.56 9.13 19.35
CA ALA A 52 -15.82 8.33 20.33
C ALA A 52 -15.27 9.13 21.52
N PRO A 53 -14.70 10.34 21.33
CA PRO A 53 -14.24 11.16 22.47
C PRO A 53 -15.36 11.59 23.42
N VAL A 54 -16.61 11.68 22.94
CA VAL A 54 -17.77 12.08 23.76
C VAL A 54 -18.33 10.87 24.51
N LEU A 55 -18.39 9.72 23.85
CA LEU A 55 -18.94 8.49 24.44
C LEU A 55 -18.00 7.87 25.48
N GLY A 56 -16.69 8.13 25.37
CA GLY A 56 -15.68 7.44 26.15
C GLY A 56 -15.36 6.04 25.61
N LYS A 57 -14.35 5.40 26.19
CA LYS A 57 -13.78 4.14 25.68
C LYS A 57 -14.80 3.00 25.70
N ASP A 58 -15.45 2.76 26.84
CA ASP A 58 -16.33 1.60 27.03
C ASP A 58 -17.53 1.63 26.08
N ALA A 59 -18.25 2.76 26.03
CA ALA A 59 -19.39 2.92 25.12
C ALA A 59 -18.96 2.91 23.64
N THR A 60 -17.75 3.37 23.32
CA THR A 60 -17.21 3.26 21.95
C THR A 60 -17.02 1.80 21.57
N ILE A 61 -16.44 0.98 22.44
CA ILE A 61 -16.20 -0.44 22.20
C ILE A 61 -17.51 -1.22 22.13
N GLU A 62 -18.40 -1.03 23.10
CA GLU A 62 -19.62 -1.85 23.22
C GLU A 62 -20.68 -1.50 22.18
N GLN A 63 -20.79 -0.22 21.79
CA GLN A 63 -21.94 0.25 21.02
C GLN A 63 -21.56 0.92 19.69
N LEU A 64 -20.47 1.69 19.63
CA LEU A 64 -20.06 2.36 18.39
C LEU A 64 -19.30 1.41 17.45
N LEU A 65 -18.43 0.56 17.98
CA LEU A 65 -17.61 -0.37 17.20
C LEU A 65 -18.46 -1.37 16.39
N PRO A 66 -19.55 -1.98 16.91
CA PRO A 66 -20.41 -2.82 16.08
C PRO A 66 -21.02 -2.07 14.87
N ILE A 67 -21.39 -0.80 15.05
CA ILE A 67 -21.91 0.04 13.96
C ILE A 67 -20.80 0.35 12.95
N PHE A 68 -19.60 0.66 13.44
CA PHE A 68 -18.42 0.89 12.60
C PHE A 68 -18.09 -0.33 11.74
N LEU A 69 -18.05 -1.52 12.33
CA LEU A 69 -17.80 -2.79 11.64
C LEU A 69 -18.89 -3.12 10.62
N SER A 70 -20.17 -2.82 10.93
CA SER A 70 -21.26 -3.00 9.99
C SER A 70 -21.11 -2.10 8.75
N LEU A 71 -20.73 -0.83 8.93
CA LEU A 71 -20.50 0.11 7.83
C LEU A 71 -19.22 -0.21 7.05
N LEU A 72 -18.23 -0.83 7.70
CA LEU A 72 -17.01 -1.33 7.05
C LEU A 72 -17.33 -2.44 6.02
N LYS A 73 -18.41 -3.18 6.25
CA LYS A 73 -18.93 -4.25 5.38
C LYS A 73 -20.12 -3.83 4.51
N ASP A 74 -20.35 -2.52 4.36
CA ASP A 74 -21.46 -2.01 3.56
C ASP A 74 -21.33 -2.43 2.08
N GLU A 75 -22.45 -2.63 1.40
CA GLU A 75 -22.46 -2.98 -0.03
C GLU A 75 -21.86 -1.89 -0.93
N PHE A 76 -21.94 -0.62 -0.51
CA PHE A 76 -21.51 0.52 -1.33
C PHE A 76 -20.09 0.98 -0.98
N PRO A 77 -19.21 1.12 -1.99
CA PRO A 77 -17.79 1.42 -1.76
C PRO A 77 -17.56 2.77 -1.08
N ASP A 78 -18.38 3.78 -1.37
CA ASP A 78 -18.24 5.12 -0.76
C ASP A 78 -18.48 5.09 0.76
N VAL A 79 -19.31 4.18 1.25
CA VAL A 79 -19.51 3.98 2.70
C VAL A 79 -18.25 3.35 3.30
N ARG A 80 -17.77 2.26 2.69
CA ARG A 80 -16.55 1.55 3.14
C ARG A 80 -15.32 2.45 3.15
N LEU A 81 -15.11 3.22 2.07
CA LEU A 81 -14.00 4.19 1.95
C LEU A 81 -14.03 5.24 3.06
N ASN A 82 -15.22 5.77 3.37
CA ASN A 82 -15.37 6.74 4.46
C ASN A 82 -14.99 6.13 5.82
N ILE A 83 -15.36 4.87 6.07
CA ILE A 83 -14.98 4.16 7.29
C ILE A 83 -13.47 3.87 7.32
N ILE A 84 -12.87 3.41 6.22
CA ILE A 84 -11.42 3.14 6.12
C ILE A 84 -10.61 4.40 6.49
N SER A 85 -11.06 5.57 6.04
CA SER A 85 -10.42 6.86 6.38
C SER A 85 -10.43 7.22 7.87
N LYS A 86 -11.14 6.44 8.71
CA LYS A 86 -11.26 6.62 10.16
C LYS A 86 -10.66 5.47 10.97
N LEU A 87 -10.03 4.48 10.34
CA LEU A 87 -9.46 3.32 11.04
C LEU A 87 -8.43 3.72 12.10
N ASP A 88 -7.58 4.71 11.81
CA ASP A 88 -6.61 5.25 12.78
C ASP A 88 -7.28 5.79 14.05
N GLN A 89 -8.39 6.52 13.91
CA GLN A 89 -9.14 7.06 15.05
C GLN A 89 -9.74 5.95 15.92
N VAL A 90 -10.21 4.86 15.30
CA VAL A 90 -10.76 3.71 16.04
C VAL A 90 -9.65 3.00 16.78
N ASN A 91 -8.51 2.80 16.12
CA ASN A 91 -7.40 2.05 16.68
C ASN A 91 -6.85 2.70 17.95
N GLN A 92 -6.78 4.04 17.97
CA GLN A 92 -6.37 4.80 19.16
C GLN A 92 -7.29 4.59 20.37
N VAL A 93 -8.55 4.19 20.18
CA VAL A 93 -9.53 4.00 21.25
C VAL A 93 -9.59 2.56 21.74
N ILE A 94 -9.60 1.58 20.83
CA ILE A 94 -9.86 0.18 21.17
C ILE A 94 -8.58 -0.58 21.61
N GLY A 95 -7.41 -0.13 21.17
CA GLY A 95 -6.14 -0.80 21.42
C GLY A 95 -5.88 -2.04 20.55
N ILE A 96 -4.68 -2.59 20.67
CA ILE A 96 -4.13 -3.63 19.77
C ILE A 96 -4.92 -4.95 19.84
N ASP A 97 -5.36 -5.37 21.03
CA ASP A 97 -6.04 -6.66 21.22
C ASP A 97 -7.37 -6.71 20.45
N LEU A 98 -8.21 -5.70 20.65
CA LEU A 98 -9.50 -5.58 19.97
C LEU A 98 -9.34 -5.29 18.48
N LEU A 99 -8.30 -4.54 18.09
CA LEU A 99 -7.98 -4.36 16.68
C LEU A 99 -7.71 -5.72 16.01
N SER A 100 -6.91 -6.57 16.63
CA SER A 100 -6.52 -7.87 16.08
C SER A 100 -7.70 -8.84 16.00
N GLN A 101 -8.59 -8.82 16.99
CA GLN A 101 -9.75 -9.72 17.06
C GLN A 101 -10.93 -9.26 16.19
N SER A 102 -11.18 -7.95 16.10
CA SER A 102 -12.41 -7.41 15.52
C SER A 102 -12.21 -6.71 14.17
N LEU A 103 -11.16 -5.88 14.03
CA LEU A 103 -10.94 -5.11 12.80
C LEU A 103 -10.17 -5.90 11.76
N LEU A 104 -9.18 -6.69 12.16
CA LEU A 104 -8.34 -7.39 11.20
C LEU A 104 -9.11 -8.33 10.25
N PRO A 105 -10.08 -9.16 10.71
CA PRO A 105 -10.85 -9.99 9.78
C PRO A 105 -11.55 -9.16 8.70
N ALA A 106 -12.04 -7.96 9.06
CA ALA A 106 -12.66 -7.05 8.11
C ALA A 106 -11.63 -6.38 7.19
N ILE A 107 -10.43 -6.04 7.68
CA ILE A 107 -9.34 -5.50 6.85
C ILE A 107 -8.88 -6.52 5.80
N VAL A 108 -8.75 -7.80 6.19
CA VAL A 108 -8.42 -8.89 5.27
C VAL A 108 -9.51 -9.08 4.22
N GLU A 109 -10.78 -9.00 4.61
CA GLU A 109 -11.90 -9.03 3.65
C GLU A 109 -11.86 -7.86 2.65
N LEU A 110 -11.51 -6.65 3.12
CA LEU A 110 -11.39 -5.45 2.27
C LEU A 110 -10.14 -5.43 1.40
N ALA A 111 -9.09 -6.15 1.78
CA ALA A 111 -7.89 -6.34 0.96
C ALA A 111 -8.20 -6.99 -0.40
N GLU A 112 -9.29 -7.77 -0.46
CA GLU A 112 -9.77 -8.47 -1.64
C GLU A 112 -11.07 -7.88 -2.21
N ASP A 113 -11.43 -6.65 -1.80
CA ASP A 113 -12.66 -6.00 -2.22
C ASP A 113 -12.79 -5.91 -3.75
N ARG A 114 -14.01 -6.08 -4.26
CA ARG A 114 -14.33 -6.01 -5.69
C ARG A 114 -13.96 -4.64 -6.28
N HIS A 115 -14.13 -3.58 -5.50
CA HIS A 115 -13.86 -2.21 -5.89
C HIS A 115 -12.40 -1.84 -5.60
N TRP A 116 -11.61 -1.62 -6.66
CA TRP A 116 -10.17 -1.41 -6.53
C TRP A 116 -9.80 -0.23 -5.62
N ARG A 117 -10.59 0.87 -5.59
CA ARG A 117 -10.29 1.98 -4.66
C ARG A 117 -10.34 1.57 -3.19
N VAL A 118 -11.16 0.59 -2.84
CA VAL A 118 -11.22 0.05 -1.47
C VAL A 118 -9.93 -0.71 -1.18
N ARG A 119 -9.50 -1.59 -2.10
CA ARG A 119 -8.20 -2.29 -1.99
C ARG A 119 -7.04 -1.30 -1.86
N LEU A 120 -7.05 -0.24 -2.67
CA LEU A 120 -6.03 0.82 -2.61
C LEU A 120 -5.97 1.47 -1.23
N ALA A 121 -7.12 1.85 -0.66
CA ALA A 121 -7.19 2.47 0.65
C ALA A 121 -6.67 1.53 1.76
N ILE A 122 -6.89 0.21 1.62
CA ILE A 122 -6.30 -0.79 2.53
C ILE A 122 -4.78 -0.85 2.37
N ILE A 123 -4.26 -0.92 1.15
CA ILE A 123 -2.81 -0.96 0.88
C ILE A 123 -2.09 0.25 1.48
N GLU A 124 -2.69 1.44 1.41
CA GLU A 124 -2.12 2.66 1.98
C GLU A 124 -2.10 2.64 3.52
N TYR A 125 -3.05 1.92 4.13
CA TYR A 125 -3.19 1.75 5.58
C TYR A 125 -2.26 0.68 6.16
N ILE A 126 -1.87 -0.34 5.38
CA ILE A 126 -1.04 -1.47 5.85
C ILE A 126 0.23 -1.06 6.61
N PRO A 127 1.04 -0.07 6.21
CA PRO A 127 2.28 0.23 6.92
C PRO A 127 2.04 0.74 8.35
N LEU A 128 0.96 1.51 8.55
CA LEU A 128 0.55 1.94 9.89
C LEU A 128 0.08 0.75 10.74
N LEU A 129 -0.66 -0.17 10.12
CA LEU A 129 -1.10 -1.39 10.80
C LEU A 129 0.09 -2.28 11.18
N ALA A 130 1.07 -2.40 10.29
CA ALA A 130 2.28 -3.18 10.48
C ALA A 130 3.14 -2.62 11.63
N SER A 131 3.31 -1.30 11.72
CA SER A 131 4.05 -0.68 12.82
C SER A 131 3.37 -0.86 14.18
N GLN A 132 2.03 -0.94 14.20
CA GLN A 132 1.25 -1.09 15.43
C GLN A 132 1.14 -2.54 15.92
N LEU A 133 1.06 -3.51 15.01
CA LEU A 133 0.93 -4.94 15.33
C LEU A 133 2.28 -5.63 15.50
N GLY A 134 3.34 -5.07 14.92
CA GLY A 134 4.68 -5.63 14.93
C GLY A 134 4.90 -6.68 13.83
N VAL A 135 6.19 -6.98 13.62
CA VAL A 135 6.68 -7.77 12.49
C VAL A 135 6.15 -9.20 12.45
N GLY A 136 6.17 -9.91 13.58
CA GLY A 136 5.73 -11.32 13.62
C GLY A 136 4.25 -11.47 13.27
N PHE A 137 3.43 -10.50 13.67
CA PHE A 137 2.01 -10.50 13.30
C PHE A 137 1.80 -10.23 11.81
N PHE A 138 2.56 -9.28 11.27
CA PHE A 138 2.48 -8.92 9.85
C PHE A 138 2.81 -10.13 8.97
N ASP A 139 3.89 -10.85 9.28
CA ASP A 139 4.32 -12.02 8.51
C ASP A 139 3.26 -13.11 8.47
N ASP A 140 2.61 -13.40 9.61
CA ASP A 140 1.61 -14.46 9.73
C ASP A 140 0.29 -14.15 9.02
N LYS A 141 -0.10 -12.87 8.92
CA LYS A 141 -1.47 -12.47 8.53
C LYS A 141 -1.57 -11.61 7.28
N LEU A 142 -0.56 -10.78 7.00
CA LEU A 142 -0.64 -9.72 5.99
C LEU A 142 0.43 -9.82 4.91
N GLY A 143 1.54 -10.52 5.16
CA GLY A 143 2.64 -10.66 4.20
C GLY A 143 2.20 -11.25 2.86
N ALA A 144 1.39 -12.31 2.87
CA ALA A 144 0.89 -12.96 1.66
C ALA A 144 0.01 -12.01 0.80
N LEU A 145 -0.82 -11.18 1.44
CA LEU A 145 -1.67 -10.20 0.74
C LEU A 145 -0.83 -9.16 0.01
N CYS A 146 0.27 -8.71 0.63
CA CYS A 146 1.19 -7.75 0.02
C CYS A 146 1.80 -8.28 -1.28
N MET A 147 2.13 -9.57 -1.31
CA MET A 147 2.65 -10.23 -2.50
C MET A 147 1.58 -10.49 -3.56
N GLN A 148 0.34 -10.76 -3.15
CA GLN A 148 -0.81 -10.94 -4.06
C GLN A 148 -1.13 -9.64 -4.82
N TRP A 149 -1.04 -8.47 -4.17
CA TRP A 149 -1.34 -7.19 -4.83
C TRP A 149 -0.35 -6.80 -5.94
N LEU A 150 0.88 -7.34 -5.93
CA LEU A 150 1.83 -7.17 -7.04
C LEU A 150 1.32 -7.79 -8.35
N GLU A 151 0.36 -8.70 -8.28
CA GLU A 151 -0.26 -9.37 -9.42
C GLU A 151 -1.73 -8.96 -9.61
N ASP A 152 -2.17 -7.86 -8.98
CA ASP A 152 -3.52 -7.33 -9.16
C ASP A 152 -3.77 -6.95 -10.63
N LYS A 153 -5.02 -7.10 -11.08
CA LYS A 153 -5.44 -6.76 -12.44
C LYS A 153 -5.31 -5.27 -12.74
N VAL A 154 -5.45 -4.41 -11.73
CA VAL A 154 -5.41 -2.94 -11.82
C VAL A 154 -3.99 -2.44 -11.59
N TYR A 155 -3.46 -1.67 -12.55
CA TYR A 155 -2.11 -1.11 -12.47
C TYR A 155 -1.87 -0.27 -11.21
N SER A 156 -2.81 0.63 -10.86
CA SER A 156 -2.68 1.47 -9.67
C SER A 156 -2.56 0.68 -8.36
N ILE A 157 -3.14 -0.53 -8.30
CA ILE A 157 -2.98 -1.42 -7.15
C ILE A 157 -1.57 -2.01 -7.13
N ARG A 158 -1.06 -2.47 -8.28
CA ARG A 158 0.30 -2.99 -8.42
C ARG A 158 1.36 -1.96 -8.04
N GLU A 159 1.19 -0.71 -8.49
CA GLU A 159 2.07 0.40 -8.13
C GLU A 159 2.02 0.72 -6.63
N ALA A 160 0.82 0.80 -6.05
CA ALA A 160 0.66 1.02 -4.62
C ALA A 160 1.26 -0.11 -3.80
N ALA A 161 1.13 -1.37 -4.24
CA ALA A 161 1.74 -2.54 -3.61
C ALA A 161 3.27 -2.50 -3.66
N ALA A 162 3.86 -2.15 -4.80
CA ALA A 162 5.31 -1.97 -4.93
C ALA A 162 5.83 -0.89 -3.97
N ASN A 163 5.14 0.25 -3.87
CA ASN A 163 5.50 1.32 -2.93
C ASN A 163 5.23 0.92 -1.47
N ASN A 164 4.22 0.08 -1.21
CA ASN A 164 3.93 -0.46 0.10
C ASN A 164 5.08 -1.36 0.61
N LEU A 165 5.66 -2.20 -0.25
CA LEU A 165 6.83 -3.01 0.12
C LEU A 165 8.03 -2.15 0.50
N LYS A 166 8.26 -1.03 -0.20
CA LYS A 166 9.28 -0.05 0.19
C LYS A 166 9.04 0.48 1.60
N ARG A 167 7.81 0.93 1.90
CA ARG A 167 7.46 1.47 3.23
C ARG A 167 7.61 0.42 4.33
N LEU A 168 7.28 -0.84 4.05
CA LEU A 168 7.49 -1.94 4.99
C LEU A 168 8.98 -2.22 5.23
N ALA A 169 9.80 -2.16 4.19
CA ALA A 169 11.26 -2.28 4.33
C ALA A 169 11.87 -1.10 5.11
N GLU A 170 11.33 0.12 4.97
CA GLU A 170 11.73 1.28 5.77
C GLU A 170 11.35 1.10 7.25
N GLU A 171 10.18 0.52 7.54
CA GLU A 171 9.68 0.30 8.90
C GLU A 171 10.39 -0.85 9.62
N PHE A 172 10.54 -2.00 8.96
CA PHE A 172 11.10 -3.21 9.58
C PHE A 172 12.59 -3.43 9.30
N GLY A 173 13.16 -2.62 8.41
CA GLY A 173 14.59 -2.62 8.08
C GLY A 173 15.00 -3.58 6.95
N PRO A 174 16.21 -3.38 6.40
CA PRO A 174 16.71 -4.11 5.24
C PRO A 174 16.97 -5.60 5.51
N GLU A 175 17.37 -5.98 6.73
CA GLU A 175 17.58 -7.39 7.08
C GLU A 175 16.28 -8.19 7.03
N TRP A 176 15.20 -7.65 7.59
CA TRP A 176 13.87 -8.25 7.50
C TRP A 176 13.39 -8.32 6.05
N ALA A 177 13.51 -7.22 5.30
CA ALA A 177 13.11 -7.20 3.90
C ALA A 177 13.87 -8.25 3.06
N MET A 178 15.16 -8.45 3.34
CA MET A 178 15.99 -9.45 2.68
C MET A 178 15.53 -10.89 2.95
N GLN A 179 14.99 -11.17 4.13
CA GLN A 179 14.48 -12.48 4.50
C GLN A 179 13.06 -12.73 3.99
N HIS A 180 12.18 -11.73 4.10
CA HIS A 180 10.74 -11.92 3.93
C HIS A 180 10.19 -11.34 2.60
N ILE A 181 10.74 -10.24 2.08
CA ILE A 181 10.23 -9.57 0.87
C ILE A 181 11.01 -10.01 -0.36
N ILE A 182 12.34 -9.84 -0.34
CA ILE A 182 13.18 -9.95 -1.54
C ILE A 182 13.04 -11.30 -2.24
N PRO A 183 13.08 -12.47 -1.57
CA PRO A 183 12.95 -13.76 -2.25
C PRO A 183 11.62 -13.89 -3.02
N GLN A 184 10.51 -13.46 -2.41
CA GLN A 184 9.17 -13.54 -3.01
C GLN A 184 9.01 -12.58 -4.19
N VAL A 185 9.53 -11.36 -4.07
CA VAL A 185 9.53 -10.38 -5.16
C VAL A 185 10.34 -10.88 -6.36
N LEU A 186 11.53 -11.42 -6.12
CA LEU A 186 12.41 -11.91 -7.18
C LEU A 186 11.86 -13.17 -7.86
N GLU A 187 11.17 -14.06 -7.13
CA GLU A 187 10.52 -15.23 -7.73
C GLU A 187 9.51 -14.83 -8.81
N LYS A 188 8.74 -13.76 -8.56
CA LYS A 188 7.69 -13.25 -9.46
C LYS A 188 8.22 -12.66 -10.77
N ILE A 189 9.53 -12.41 -10.90
CA ILE A 189 10.12 -11.97 -12.19
C ILE A 189 9.94 -13.03 -13.29
N ASN A 190 9.72 -14.30 -12.92
CA ASN A 190 9.54 -15.39 -13.88
C ASN A 190 8.09 -15.52 -14.39
N ASN A 191 7.19 -14.61 -13.99
CA ASN A 191 5.79 -14.69 -14.37
C ASN A 191 5.64 -14.61 -15.91
N PRO A 192 4.84 -15.51 -16.54
CA PRO A 192 4.65 -15.49 -18.00
C PRO A 192 4.04 -14.17 -18.51
N HIS A 193 3.27 -13.47 -17.68
CA HIS A 193 2.63 -12.22 -18.04
C HIS A 193 3.56 -11.02 -17.82
N TYR A 194 3.87 -10.29 -18.90
CA TYR A 194 4.87 -9.23 -18.87
C TYR A 194 4.50 -8.06 -17.94
N LEU A 195 3.21 -7.74 -17.77
CA LEU A 195 2.78 -6.68 -16.84
C LEU A 195 3.21 -6.95 -15.39
N TYR A 196 3.25 -8.21 -14.97
CA TYR A 196 3.67 -8.57 -13.62
C TYR A 196 5.19 -8.51 -13.49
N ARG A 197 5.93 -8.96 -14.51
CA ARG A 197 7.39 -8.76 -14.56
C ARG A 197 7.79 -7.27 -14.54
N MET A 198 7.07 -6.41 -15.26
CA MET A 198 7.25 -4.96 -15.19
C MET A 198 7.01 -4.42 -13.78
N THR A 199 6.00 -4.94 -13.08
CA THR A 199 5.70 -4.56 -11.70
C THR A 199 6.85 -4.94 -10.76
N ILE A 200 7.48 -6.10 -10.96
CA ILE A 200 8.65 -6.50 -10.18
C ILE A 200 9.84 -5.58 -10.43
N LEU A 201 10.10 -5.17 -11.68
CA LEU A 201 11.13 -4.17 -11.98
C LEU A 201 10.87 -2.83 -11.26
N GLN A 202 9.61 -2.39 -11.20
CA GLN A 202 9.22 -1.19 -10.45
C GLN A 202 9.37 -1.39 -8.93
N ALA A 203 9.03 -2.55 -8.39
CA ALA A 203 9.25 -2.86 -6.98
C ALA A 203 10.75 -2.86 -6.62
N ILE A 204 11.61 -3.37 -7.50
CA ILE A 204 13.06 -3.35 -7.34
C ILE A 204 13.59 -1.91 -7.27
N SER A 205 13.13 -1.00 -8.15
CA SER A 205 13.58 0.41 -8.11
C SER A 205 13.15 1.13 -6.83
N PHE A 206 12.00 0.76 -6.24
CA PHE A 206 11.54 1.32 -4.98
C PHE A 206 12.27 0.72 -3.76
N LEU A 207 12.61 -0.57 -3.79
CA LEU A 207 13.29 -1.26 -2.70
C LEU A 207 14.79 -0.93 -2.64
N ALA A 208 15.46 -0.78 -3.78
CA ALA A 208 16.91 -0.62 -3.83
C ALA A 208 17.49 0.50 -2.93
N PRO A 209 16.89 1.72 -2.86
CA PRO A 209 17.38 2.75 -1.95
C PRO A 209 17.35 2.35 -0.47
N VAL A 210 16.39 1.48 -0.08
CA VAL A 210 16.20 1.03 1.31
C VAL A 210 17.11 -0.14 1.65
N MET A 211 17.42 -1.00 0.66
CA MET A 211 18.28 -2.17 0.85
C MET A 211 19.77 -1.83 0.95
N GLY A 212 20.17 -0.62 0.55
CA GLY A 212 21.58 -0.21 0.53
C GLY A 212 22.37 -0.79 -0.64
N ALA A 213 23.58 -0.25 -0.86
CA ALA A 213 24.42 -0.54 -2.02
C ALA A 213 24.80 -2.02 -2.15
N GLU A 214 25.20 -2.64 -1.04
CA GLU A 214 25.68 -4.03 -1.03
C GLU A 214 24.58 -5.02 -1.43
N ILE A 215 23.42 -4.98 -0.76
CA ILE A 215 22.31 -5.89 -1.04
C ILE A 215 21.75 -5.62 -2.45
N THR A 216 21.63 -4.35 -2.83
CA THR A 216 21.20 -3.96 -4.18
C THR A 216 22.12 -4.56 -5.24
N CYS A 217 23.44 -4.44 -5.07
CA CYS A 217 24.42 -4.99 -6.01
C CYS A 217 24.40 -6.52 -6.05
N GLN A 218 24.31 -7.20 -4.92
CA GLN A 218 24.43 -8.66 -4.85
C GLN A 218 23.14 -9.40 -5.23
N LYS A 219 21.97 -8.80 -4.97
CA LYS A 219 20.68 -9.50 -5.04
C LYS A 219 19.73 -8.94 -6.09
N LEU A 220 19.65 -7.61 -6.21
CA LEU A 220 18.68 -6.95 -7.08
C LEU A 220 19.23 -6.73 -8.49
N LEU A 221 20.45 -6.19 -8.59
CA LEU A 221 21.09 -5.85 -9.86
C LEU A 221 21.20 -7.06 -10.82
N PRO A 222 21.60 -8.28 -10.39
CA PRO A 222 21.71 -9.42 -11.30
C PRO A 222 20.38 -9.77 -11.96
N VAL A 223 19.27 -9.63 -11.24
CA VAL A 223 17.92 -9.88 -11.79
C VAL A 223 17.56 -8.82 -12.83
N VAL A 224 17.82 -7.54 -12.55
CA VAL A 224 17.59 -6.44 -13.49
C VAL A 224 18.41 -6.63 -14.78
N ILE A 225 19.69 -7.00 -14.66
CA ILE A 225 20.57 -7.26 -15.80
C ILE A 225 20.05 -8.45 -16.61
N ASN A 226 19.64 -9.55 -15.96
CA ASN A 226 19.08 -10.71 -16.67
C ASN A 226 17.77 -10.34 -17.41
N SER A 227 16.94 -9.47 -16.84
CA SER A 227 15.72 -8.98 -17.49
C SER A 227 15.99 -8.15 -18.75
N SER A 228 17.22 -7.66 -18.99
CA SER A 228 17.58 -7.00 -20.25
C SER A 228 17.43 -7.92 -21.47
N LYS A 229 17.44 -9.24 -21.25
CA LYS A 229 17.29 -10.28 -22.28
C LYS A 229 15.84 -10.69 -22.53
N ASP A 230 14.87 -10.07 -21.86
CA ASP A 230 13.46 -10.40 -22.05
C ASP A 230 13.02 -10.16 -23.49
N ARG A 231 12.20 -11.05 -24.04
CA ARG A 231 11.67 -10.93 -25.41
C ARG A 231 10.77 -9.72 -25.62
N VAL A 232 10.21 -9.15 -24.55
CA VAL A 232 9.26 -8.03 -24.61
C VAL A 232 10.00 -6.69 -24.51
N PRO A 233 9.94 -5.81 -25.52
CA PRO A 233 10.60 -4.50 -25.48
C PRO A 233 10.22 -3.65 -24.26
N ASN A 234 8.96 -3.72 -23.83
CA ASN A 234 8.49 -3.03 -22.61
C ASN A 234 9.26 -3.41 -21.35
N ILE A 235 9.74 -4.65 -21.24
CA ILE A 235 10.57 -5.06 -20.12
C ILE A 235 11.96 -4.44 -20.26
N LYS A 236 12.56 -4.54 -21.45
CA LYS A 236 13.91 -4.03 -21.73
C LYS A 236 14.05 -2.53 -21.48
N PHE A 237 13.10 -1.71 -21.94
CA PHE A 237 13.20 -0.26 -21.68
C PHE A 237 12.94 0.08 -20.21
N ASN A 238 12.15 -0.72 -19.49
CA ASN A 238 12.03 -0.55 -18.04
C ASN A 238 13.30 -0.99 -17.31
N VAL A 239 14.03 -1.98 -17.80
CA VAL A 239 15.37 -2.30 -17.29
C VAL A 239 16.28 -1.09 -17.39
N ALA A 240 16.31 -0.38 -18.53
CA ALA A 240 17.09 0.84 -18.66
C ALA A 240 16.71 1.92 -17.62
N LYS A 241 15.41 2.13 -17.39
CA LYS A 241 14.90 3.05 -16.35
C LYS A 241 15.31 2.65 -14.93
N VAL A 242 15.20 1.36 -14.60
CA VAL A 242 15.60 0.85 -13.29
C VAL A 242 17.11 1.01 -13.12
N LEU A 243 17.92 0.59 -14.10
CA LEU A 243 19.37 0.76 -14.06
C LEU A 243 19.76 2.23 -13.84
N GLN A 244 19.10 3.18 -14.51
CA GLN A 244 19.28 4.62 -14.27
C GLN A 244 19.02 5.00 -12.82
N SER A 245 17.93 4.51 -12.21
CA SER A 245 17.62 4.78 -10.79
C SER A 245 18.59 4.14 -9.80
N LEU A 246 19.32 3.09 -10.21
CA LEU A 246 20.30 2.41 -9.36
C LEU A 246 21.67 3.10 -9.37
N VAL A 247 21.98 3.93 -10.38
CA VAL A 247 23.29 4.59 -10.51
C VAL A 247 23.70 5.34 -9.23
N PRO A 248 22.85 6.15 -8.57
CA PRO A 248 23.25 6.88 -7.36
C PRO A 248 23.51 5.99 -6.14
N ILE A 249 23.11 4.71 -6.20
CA ILE A 249 23.16 3.76 -5.08
C ILE A 249 24.38 2.85 -5.19
N LEU A 250 24.83 2.59 -6.42
CA LEU A 250 25.89 1.62 -6.72
C LEU A 250 27.27 2.27 -6.75
N ASP A 251 28.29 1.50 -6.38
CA ASP A 251 29.67 1.93 -6.53
C ASP A 251 30.03 2.18 -8.00
N GLN A 252 30.87 3.18 -8.24
CA GLN A 252 31.32 3.56 -9.59
C GLN A 252 31.91 2.37 -10.36
N SER A 253 32.66 1.48 -9.71
CA SER A 253 33.20 0.28 -10.35
C SER A 253 32.10 -0.68 -10.83
N VAL A 254 30.97 -0.77 -10.14
CA VAL A 254 29.83 -1.62 -10.53
C VAL A 254 29.10 -0.97 -11.71
N VAL A 255 28.93 0.35 -11.66
CA VAL A 255 28.33 1.11 -12.77
C VAL A 255 29.13 0.90 -14.06
N GLU A 256 30.46 1.06 -14.00
CA GLU A 256 31.36 0.90 -15.15
C GLU A 256 31.44 -0.54 -15.67
N LYS A 257 31.56 -1.53 -14.79
CA LYS A 257 31.81 -2.92 -15.22
C LYS A 257 30.54 -3.69 -15.55
N THR A 258 29.37 -3.24 -15.10
CA THR A 258 28.13 -4.02 -15.20
C THR A 258 26.97 -3.21 -15.79
N VAL A 259 26.69 -2.02 -15.25
CA VAL A 259 25.53 -1.22 -15.68
C VAL A 259 25.74 -0.65 -17.08
N LYS A 260 26.86 0.06 -17.32
CA LYS A 260 27.15 0.67 -18.62
C LYS A 260 27.20 -0.35 -19.77
N PRO A 261 27.90 -1.50 -19.67
CA PRO A 261 27.90 -2.50 -20.73
C PRO A 261 26.49 -3.01 -21.07
N CYS A 262 25.64 -3.21 -20.07
CA CYS A 262 24.25 -3.62 -20.29
C CYS A 262 23.44 -2.54 -21.02
N LEU A 263 23.60 -1.27 -20.63
CA LEU A 263 22.93 -0.14 -21.28
C LEU A 263 23.42 0.08 -22.73
N VAL A 264 24.71 -0.12 -23.01
CA VAL A 264 25.25 -0.07 -24.38
C VAL A 264 24.65 -1.16 -25.25
N GLU A 265 24.46 -2.38 -24.71
CA GLU A 265 23.78 -3.42 -25.49
C GLU A 265 22.33 -3.06 -25.77
N LEU A 266 21.62 -2.46 -24.80
CA LEU A 266 20.25 -1.98 -24.98
C LEU A 266 20.16 -0.77 -25.93
N SER A 267 21.22 0.04 -26.07
CA SER A 267 21.23 1.18 -27.02
C SER A 267 21.26 0.73 -28.48
N GLU A 268 21.61 -0.53 -28.74
CA GLU A 268 21.62 -1.15 -30.06
C GLU A 268 20.37 -2.03 -30.32
N ASP A 269 19.40 -2.06 -29.39
CA ASP A 269 18.18 -2.87 -29.54
C ASP A 269 17.34 -2.41 -30.76
N PRO A 270 16.67 -3.31 -31.50
CA PRO A 270 15.82 -2.94 -32.63
C PRO A 270 14.64 -2.03 -32.24
N ASP A 271 14.16 -2.06 -31.00
CA ASP A 271 13.07 -1.24 -30.52
C ASP A 271 13.50 0.21 -30.19
N VAL A 272 12.74 1.19 -30.68
CA VAL A 272 13.07 2.62 -30.55
C VAL A 272 13.04 3.09 -29.09
N ASP A 273 12.07 2.63 -28.31
CA ASP A 273 11.92 3.05 -26.91
C ASP A 273 13.05 2.46 -26.07
N VAL A 274 13.44 1.21 -26.33
CA VAL A 274 14.58 0.57 -25.67
C VAL A 274 15.84 1.38 -25.89
N ARG A 275 16.15 1.76 -27.14
CA ARG A 275 17.30 2.61 -27.45
C ARG A 275 17.21 3.98 -26.78
N TYR A 276 16.04 4.61 -26.80
CA TYR A 276 15.83 5.94 -26.20
C TYR A 276 16.15 5.94 -24.70
N TYR A 277 15.54 5.03 -23.95
CA TYR A 277 15.75 4.97 -22.49
C TYR A 277 17.14 4.46 -22.11
N ALA A 278 17.75 3.58 -22.91
CA ALA A 278 19.14 3.16 -22.70
C ALA A 278 20.13 4.32 -22.85
N ASN A 279 19.99 5.13 -23.90
CA ASN A 279 20.83 6.31 -24.11
C ASN A 279 20.61 7.37 -23.03
N GLN A 280 19.36 7.58 -22.59
CA GLN A 280 19.06 8.48 -21.47
C GLN A 280 19.74 8.02 -20.16
N ALA A 281 19.73 6.72 -19.89
CA ALA A 281 20.39 6.13 -18.73
C ALA A 281 21.92 6.26 -18.81
N LEU A 282 22.53 6.05 -19.98
CA LEU A 282 23.98 6.24 -20.20
C LEU A 282 24.41 7.69 -19.91
N GLN A 283 23.66 8.67 -20.42
CA GLN A 283 23.93 10.08 -20.15
C GLN A 283 23.86 10.40 -18.65
N ALA A 284 22.91 9.81 -17.93
CA ALA A 284 22.81 9.98 -16.48
C ALA A 284 24.01 9.34 -15.73
N CYS A 285 24.51 8.18 -16.18
CA CYS A 285 25.73 7.59 -15.63
C CYS A 285 26.92 8.54 -15.75
N ASP A 286 27.11 9.15 -16.93
CA ASP A 286 28.23 10.05 -17.17
C ASP A 286 28.12 11.34 -16.34
N GLN A 287 26.92 11.91 -16.20
CA GLN A 287 26.69 13.10 -15.39
C GLN A 287 27.02 12.87 -13.91
N ILE A 288 26.54 11.77 -13.33
CA ILE A 288 26.74 11.46 -11.91
C ILE A 288 28.23 11.23 -11.61
N MET A 289 28.94 10.58 -12.53
CA MET A 289 30.38 10.32 -12.41
C MET A 289 31.25 11.57 -12.53
N MET A 290 30.79 12.61 -13.24
CA MET A 290 31.50 13.90 -13.28
C MET A 290 31.28 14.73 -12.01
N SER A 291 30.22 14.43 -11.24
CA SER A 291 29.84 15.14 -10.01
C SER A 291 30.28 14.49 -8.71
N SER A 292 30.83 13.26 -8.76
CA SER A 292 31.30 12.48 -7.61
C SER A 292 32.83 12.51 -7.53
#